data_AF-A0A1C4BAI7-F1
#
_entry.id   AF-A0A1C4BAI7-F1
#
_cell.length_a   1.000
_cell.length_b   1.000
_cell.length_c   1.000
_cell.angle_alpha   90.00
_cell.angle_beta   90.00
_cell.angle_gamma   90.00
#
_symmetry.space_group_name_H-M   'P 1'
#
loop_
_entity.id
_entity.type
_entity.pdbx_description
1 polymer ?
#
loop_
_entity_poly.entity_id
_entity_poly.type
_entity_poly.pdbx_seq_one_letter_code
_entity_poly.pdbx_strand_id
1 'polypeptide(L)'
;MSGLSTWIGKGSDKVIDAFGEPERIEPGLYGYDWWIYPISRKQYLQMGVEDNKVVTLYAIGNEVDVSPYKLGQKLEDIYRFTIIESEIVVNDESGSYQFELNEEDLNTRLLVSLGDIYAQLYLDKFTGELMSIRFLDSATLIKMHPYEMMYRGELAEEPQPTDNEWSKIDTASEQQIFDITNVMRAQFEADEVEWNEETAEVARGHSKEMYEKDYFSHDSPVFGSLTDRLESQEITFKSAGENIASQYTDAPEAVHGWLNSEGHRKILLEKDFTDLGVGVYKRYYTQNFIEKFMIEE
;
A
#
# COMPACT_ATOMS: atom_id res chain seq x y z
N MET A 1 -22.07 6.17 -11.66
CA MET A 1 -20.87 5.39 -11.29
C MET A 1 -21.06 3.95 -11.73
N SER A 2 -20.00 3.29 -12.18
CA SER A 2 -19.93 1.87 -12.53
C SER A 2 -18.61 1.31 -12.02
N GLY A 3 -18.41 -0.01 -12.10
CA GLY A 3 -17.18 -0.64 -11.62
C GLY A 3 -17.05 -0.62 -10.10
N LEU A 4 -15.81 -0.74 -9.63
CA LEU A 4 -15.51 -0.95 -8.22
C LEU A 4 -15.89 0.23 -7.31
N SER A 5 -15.90 1.45 -7.87
CA SER A 5 -16.36 2.65 -7.15
C SER A 5 -17.77 2.51 -6.56
N THR A 6 -18.63 1.69 -7.17
CA THR A 6 -20.01 1.49 -6.72
C THR A 6 -20.16 0.65 -5.45
N TRP A 7 -19.08 0.02 -4.99
CA TRP A 7 -19.06 -0.77 -3.76
C TRP A 7 -18.91 0.05 -2.49
N ILE A 8 -18.37 1.27 -2.58
CA ILE A 8 -18.31 2.18 -1.43
C ILE A 8 -19.74 2.43 -0.90
N GLY A 9 -19.92 2.24 0.41
CA GLY A 9 -21.19 2.31 1.14
C GLY A 9 -22.09 1.07 1.02
N LYS A 10 -21.72 0.03 0.26
CA LYS A 10 -22.49 -1.23 0.19
C LYS A 10 -22.25 -2.09 1.43
N GLY A 11 -23.27 -2.88 1.77
CA GLY A 11 -23.20 -3.84 2.86
C GLY A 11 -22.22 -4.99 2.56
N SER A 12 -21.51 -5.47 3.58
CA SER A 12 -20.57 -6.59 3.47
C SER A 12 -21.24 -7.88 3.01
N ASP A 13 -22.52 -8.10 3.35
CA ASP A 13 -23.37 -9.17 2.83
C ASP A 13 -23.41 -9.18 1.29
N LYS A 14 -23.58 -8.01 0.68
CA LYS A 14 -23.59 -7.86 -0.79
C LYS A 14 -22.23 -8.09 -1.41
N VAL A 15 -21.15 -7.80 -0.68
CA VAL A 15 -19.79 -8.10 -1.11
C VAL A 15 -19.60 -9.61 -1.15
N ILE A 16 -19.99 -10.34 -0.09
CA ILE A 16 -19.92 -11.81 -0.07
C ILE A 16 -20.75 -12.41 -1.21
N ASP A 17 -21.95 -11.90 -1.45
CA ASP A 17 -22.81 -12.39 -2.55
C ASP A 17 -22.16 -12.22 -3.94
N ALA A 18 -21.33 -11.19 -4.12
CA ALA A 18 -20.74 -10.85 -5.42
C ALA A 18 -19.31 -11.37 -5.63
N PHE A 19 -18.49 -11.39 -4.58
CA PHE A 19 -17.07 -11.76 -4.63
C PHE A 19 -16.75 -13.07 -3.90
N GLY A 20 -17.69 -13.61 -3.13
CA GLY A 20 -17.45 -14.70 -2.20
C GLY A 20 -16.84 -14.23 -0.87
N GLU A 21 -16.54 -15.20 -0.01
CA GLU A 21 -15.82 -14.94 1.24
C GLU A 21 -14.42 -14.39 0.94
N PRO A 22 -13.93 -13.37 1.67
CA PRO A 22 -12.56 -12.91 1.53
C PRO A 22 -11.58 -14.03 1.92
N GLU A 23 -10.43 -14.06 1.26
CA GLU A 23 -9.39 -15.04 1.59
C GLU A 23 -8.83 -14.78 2.99
N ARG A 24 -8.66 -13.50 3.33
CA ARG A 24 -8.18 -13.04 4.64
C ARG A 24 -9.00 -11.84 5.12
N ILE A 25 -9.26 -11.81 6.42
CA ILE A 25 -9.81 -10.65 7.12
C ILE A 25 -8.74 -10.20 8.10
N GLU A 26 -8.27 -8.97 7.94
CA GLU A 26 -7.10 -8.44 8.60
C GLU A 26 -7.41 -7.07 9.22
N PRO A 27 -6.94 -6.75 10.43
CA PRO A 27 -7.21 -5.44 11.02
C PRO A 27 -6.50 -4.32 10.26
N GLY A 28 -7.21 -3.23 9.98
CA GLY A 28 -6.65 -1.98 9.49
C GLY A 28 -6.38 -0.98 10.62
N LEU A 29 -5.52 0.01 10.35
CA LEU A 29 -5.19 1.05 11.32
C LEU A 29 -6.37 2.00 11.61
N TYR A 30 -7.26 2.18 10.64
CA TYR A 30 -8.26 3.25 10.63
C TYR A 30 -9.68 2.79 11.01
N GLY A 31 -9.78 1.76 11.86
CA GLY A 31 -11.05 1.30 12.43
C GLY A 31 -11.89 0.37 11.55
N TYR A 32 -11.45 0.11 10.32
CA TYR A 32 -12.02 -0.93 9.46
C TYR A 32 -11.14 -2.17 9.43
N ASP A 33 -11.73 -3.32 9.11
CA ASP A 33 -11.01 -4.54 8.76
C ASP A 33 -10.83 -4.62 7.25
N TRP A 34 -9.62 -4.95 6.79
CA TRP A 34 -9.33 -5.29 5.42
C TRP A 34 -9.86 -6.67 5.06
N TRP A 35 -10.71 -6.73 4.05
CA TRP A 35 -11.16 -7.95 3.40
C TRP A 35 -10.33 -8.13 2.13
N ILE A 36 -9.45 -9.13 2.13
CA ILE A 36 -8.46 -9.36 1.08
C ILE A 36 -9.00 -10.35 0.03
N TYR A 37 -8.93 -9.93 -1.23
CA TYR A 37 -9.33 -10.68 -2.40
C TYR A 37 -8.16 -10.73 -3.40
N PRO A 38 -7.23 -11.70 -3.27
CA PRO A 38 -6.16 -11.91 -4.24
C PRO A 38 -6.73 -12.69 -5.42
N ILE A 39 -7.43 -11.99 -6.31
CA ILE A 39 -8.22 -12.61 -7.39
C ILE A 39 -7.33 -13.43 -8.34
N SER A 40 -6.11 -12.97 -8.61
CA SER A 40 -5.10 -13.73 -9.35
C SER A 40 -3.69 -13.17 -9.15
N ARG A 41 -2.67 -13.82 -9.71
CA ARG A 41 -1.28 -13.30 -9.78
C ARG A 41 -1.16 -11.91 -10.41
N LYS A 42 -2.15 -11.48 -11.18
CA LYS A 42 -2.18 -10.19 -11.87
C LYS A 42 -3.31 -9.29 -11.39
N GLN A 43 -4.00 -9.64 -10.31
CA GLN A 43 -5.17 -8.90 -9.85
C GLN A 43 -5.31 -9.01 -8.33
N TYR A 44 -5.27 -7.86 -7.68
CA TYR A 44 -5.41 -7.77 -6.23
C TYR A 44 -6.40 -6.67 -5.85
N LEU A 45 -7.24 -7.00 -4.88
CA LEU A 45 -8.30 -6.16 -4.37
C LEU A 45 -8.33 -6.30 -2.84
N GLN A 46 -8.38 -5.18 -2.13
CA GLN A 46 -8.70 -5.17 -0.70
C GLN A 46 -9.79 -4.15 -0.40
N MET A 47 -10.76 -4.53 0.40
CA MET A 47 -11.89 -3.68 0.80
C MET A 47 -11.83 -3.43 2.30
N GLY A 48 -11.80 -2.17 2.73
CA GLY A 48 -11.94 -1.82 4.14
C GLY A 48 -13.42 -1.82 4.52
N VAL A 49 -13.79 -2.67 5.49
CA VAL A 49 -15.15 -2.83 5.99
C VAL A 49 -15.25 -2.29 7.41
N GLU A 50 -16.08 -1.26 7.62
CA GLU A 50 -16.43 -0.67 8.91
C GLU A 50 -17.95 -0.77 9.09
N ASP A 51 -18.44 -1.24 10.25
CA ASP A 51 -19.87 -1.36 10.55
C ASP A 51 -20.69 -2.07 9.46
N ASN A 52 -20.15 -3.16 8.91
CA ASN A 52 -20.71 -3.95 7.81
C ASN A 52 -20.87 -3.17 6.50
N LYS A 53 -20.12 -2.09 6.28
CA LYS A 53 -20.11 -1.34 5.03
C LYS A 53 -18.69 -1.19 4.48
N VAL A 54 -18.56 -1.23 3.16
CA VAL A 54 -17.29 -0.90 2.49
C VAL A 54 -17.07 0.60 2.58
N VAL A 55 -15.99 1.03 3.23
CA VAL A 55 -15.65 2.46 3.41
C VAL A 55 -14.44 2.87 2.56
N THR A 56 -13.59 1.90 2.20
CA THR A 56 -12.47 2.07 1.28
C THR A 56 -12.27 0.82 0.44
N LEU A 57 -11.68 0.98 -0.74
CA LEU A 57 -11.36 -0.12 -1.65
C LEU A 57 -10.07 0.22 -2.38
N TYR A 58 -9.05 -0.64 -2.32
CA TYR A 58 -7.83 -0.54 -3.12
C TYR A 58 -7.77 -1.65 -4.17
N ALA A 59 -7.38 -1.30 -5.40
CA ALA A 59 -7.24 -2.24 -6.49
C ALA A 59 -5.98 -1.99 -7.34
N ILE A 60 -5.28 -3.08 -7.67
CA ILE A 60 -4.11 -3.11 -8.54
C ILE A 60 -4.16 -4.33 -9.46
N GLY A 61 -3.49 -4.25 -10.61
CA GLY A 61 -3.38 -5.35 -11.57
C GLY A 61 -4.25 -5.18 -12.80
N ASN A 62 -4.30 -6.17 -13.68
CA ASN A 62 -5.07 -6.09 -14.92
C ASN A 62 -6.54 -6.50 -14.70
N GLU A 63 -7.42 -6.08 -15.61
CA GLU A 63 -8.82 -6.55 -15.69
C GLU A 63 -9.73 -6.17 -14.52
N VAL A 64 -9.30 -5.24 -13.66
CA VAL A 64 -10.18 -4.63 -12.66
C VAL A 64 -10.99 -3.49 -13.28
N ASP A 65 -12.32 -3.50 -13.11
CA ASP A 65 -13.18 -2.39 -13.54
C ASP A 65 -13.08 -1.21 -12.58
N VAL A 66 -12.13 -0.31 -12.85
CA VAL A 66 -11.87 0.92 -12.10
C VAL A 66 -12.51 2.16 -12.74
N SER A 67 -13.64 1.97 -13.45
CA SER A 67 -14.37 3.04 -14.12
C SER A 67 -14.61 4.26 -13.20
N PRO A 68 -14.47 5.49 -13.72
CA PRO A 68 -14.32 5.86 -15.14
C PRO A 68 -12.87 5.76 -15.68
N TYR A 69 -11.91 5.35 -14.86
CA TYR A 69 -10.50 5.23 -15.24
C TYR A 69 -10.17 3.85 -15.79
N LYS A 70 -8.93 3.69 -16.24
CA LYS A 70 -8.37 2.39 -16.63
C LYS A 70 -6.94 2.27 -16.12
N LEU A 71 -6.59 1.12 -15.57
CA LEU A 71 -5.19 0.83 -15.23
C LEU A 71 -4.37 0.81 -16.53
N GLY A 72 -3.17 1.41 -16.49
CA GLY A 72 -2.36 1.75 -17.66
C GLY A 72 -2.75 3.05 -18.38
N GLN A 73 -3.82 3.74 -17.98
CA GLN A 73 -4.19 5.04 -18.56
C GLN A 73 -3.10 6.08 -18.26
N LYS A 74 -2.75 6.90 -19.26
CA LYS A 74 -1.78 7.98 -19.10
C LYS A 74 -2.37 9.15 -18.31
N LEU A 75 -1.54 9.77 -17.47
CA LEU A 75 -1.85 10.99 -16.72
C LEU A 75 -2.43 12.10 -17.63
N GLU A 76 -1.83 12.30 -18.80
CA GLU A 76 -2.31 13.29 -19.77
C GLU A 76 -3.75 13.05 -20.21
N ASP A 77 -4.16 11.80 -20.37
CA ASP A 77 -5.54 11.45 -20.73
C ASP A 77 -6.48 11.66 -19.55
N ILE A 78 -6.02 11.41 -18.31
CA ILE A 78 -6.80 11.70 -17.10
C ILE A 78 -7.10 13.20 -17.03
N TYR A 79 -6.10 14.07 -17.21
CA TYR A 79 -6.27 15.53 -17.24
C TYR A 79 -7.20 16.03 -18.36
N ARG A 80 -7.31 15.31 -19.48
CA ARG A 80 -8.19 15.72 -20.60
C ARG A 80 -9.68 15.52 -20.29
N PHE A 81 -10.00 14.51 -19.48
CA PHE A 81 -11.38 14.08 -19.26
C PHE A 81 -11.87 14.25 -17.83
N THR A 82 -10.98 14.62 -16.91
CA THR A 82 -11.26 14.79 -15.49
C THR A 82 -10.96 16.22 -15.08
N ILE A 83 -11.87 16.82 -14.31
CA ILE A 83 -11.59 18.08 -13.63
C ILE A 83 -10.67 17.74 -12.46
N ILE A 84 -9.42 18.21 -12.52
CA ILE A 84 -8.43 18.03 -11.47
C ILE A 84 -8.33 19.33 -10.68
N GLU A 85 -8.51 19.22 -9.37
CA GLU A 85 -8.39 20.31 -8.42
C GLU A 85 -7.16 20.05 -7.54
N SER A 86 -6.35 21.08 -7.27
CA SER A 86 -5.25 21.00 -6.32
C SER A 86 -5.72 21.17 -4.87
N GLU A 87 -6.95 21.63 -4.67
CA GLU A 87 -7.58 21.83 -3.38
C GLU A 87 -8.93 21.13 -3.39
N ILE A 88 -9.16 20.20 -2.46
CA ILE A 88 -10.40 19.44 -2.36
C ILE A 88 -10.99 19.64 -0.97
N VAL A 89 -12.21 20.20 -0.92
CA VAL A 89 -12.92 20.46 0.33
C VAL A 89 -13.92 19.34 0.59
N VAL A 90 -13.76 18.70 1.75
CA VAL A 90 -14.66 17.69 2.29
C VAL A 90 -15.37 18.28 3.50
N ASN A 91 -16.68 18.13 3.61
CA ASN A 91 -17.45 18.59 4.76
C ASN A 91 -18.20 17.43 5.38
N ASP A 92 -18.24 17.38 6.70
CA ASP A 92 -19.07 16.45 7.46
C ASP A 92 -19.74 17.17 8.65
N GLU A 93 -20.28 16.41 9.60
CA GLU A 93 -20.92 16.96 10.80
C GLU A 93 -19.92 17.62 11.76
N SER A 94 -18.65 17.24 11.69
CA SER A 94 -17.55 17.66 12.59
C SER A 94 -16.82 18.90 12.09
N GLY A 95 -16.83 19.16 10.78
CA GLY A 95 -16.20 20.34 10.21
C GLY A 95 -16.03 20.37 8.70
N SER A 96 -15.09 21.22 8.28
CA SER A 96 -14.66 21.40 6.90
C SER A 96 -13.16 21.12 6.79
N TYR A 97 -12.77 20.28 5.84
CA TYR A 97 -11.41 19.76 5.66
C TYR A 97 -10.97 20.01 4.22
N GLN A 98 -9.94 20.82 4.05
CA GLN A 98 -9.37 21.17 2.75
C GLN A 98 -8.07 20.40 2.58
N PHE A 99 -8.06 19.43 1.67
CA PHE A 99 -6.87 18.71 1.23
C PHE A 99 -6.15 19.51 0.15
N GLU A 100 -4.84 19.62 0.28
CA GLU A 100 -3.97 20.31 -0.68
C GLU A 100 -3.02 19.31 -1.32
N LEU A 101 -3.03 19.25 -2.65
CA LEU A 101 -2.17 18.41 -3.45
C LEU A 101 -0.99 19.24 -3.95
N ASN A 102 0.21 18.84 -3.58
CA ASN A 102 1.43 19.45 -4.09
C ASN A 102 1.76 18.96 -5.52
N GLU A 103 2.85 19.45 -6.12
CA GLU A 103 3.26 19.06 -7.47
C GLU A 103 3.54 17.54 -7.58
N GLU A 104 4.11 16.93 -6.55
CA GLU A 104 4.37 15.48 -6.54
C GLU A 104 3.06 14.68 -6.47
N ASP A 105 2.11 15.08 -5.62
CA ASP A 105 0.79 14.44 -5.53
C ASP A 105 0.04 14.54 -6.86
N LEU A 106 0.08 15.71 -7.51
CA LEU A 106 -0.56 15.92 -8.81
C LEU A 106 0.01 15.03 -9.93
N ASN A 107 1.24 14.54 -9.79
CA ASN A 107 1.88 13.68 -10.78
C ASN A 107 1.86 12.19 -10.41
N THR A 108 1.73 11.85 -9.12
CA THR A 108 1.94 10.48 -8.63
C THR A 108 0.78 9.91 -7.84
N ARG A 109 -0.10 10.74 -7.25
CA ARG A 109 -1.17 10.29 -6.36
C ARG A 109 -2.38 11.24 -6.40
N LEU A 110 -2.97 11.41 -7.58
CA LEU A 110 -4.07 12.34 -7.80
C LEU A 110 -5.29 11.98 -6.94
N LEU A 111 -5.89 12.97 -6.28
CA LEU A 111 -7.18 12.83 -5.61
C LEU A 111 -8.26 13.44 -6.51
N VAL A 112 -9.34 12.70 -6.73
CA VAL A 112 -10.48 13.15 -7.55
C VAL A 112 -11.78 12.91 -6.81
N SER A 113 -12.67 13.91 -6.81
CA SER A 113 -14.05 13.73 -6.36
C SER A 113 -14.89 13.04 -7.44
N LEU A 114 -15.62 11.99 -7.05
CA LEU A 114 -16.55 11.24 -7.89
C LEU A 114 -17.97 11.29 -7.30
N GLY A 115 -18.49 12.51 -7.12
CA GLY A 115 -19.76 12.72 -6.42
C GLY A 115 -19.56 12.65 -4.91
N ASP A 116 -20.18 11.67 -4.25
CA ASP A 116 -20.15 11.53 -2.79
C ASP A 116 -18.95 10.70 -2.27
N ILE A 117 -18.05 10.29 -3.17
CA ILE A 117 -16.85 9.52 -2.84
C ILE A 117 -15.63 10.15 -3.52
N TYR A 118 -14.45 9.63 -3.17
CA TYR A 118 -13.17 10.08 -3.70
C TYR A 118 -12.39 8.92 -4.30
N ALA A 119 -11.54 9.22 -5.27
CA ALA A 119 -10.60 8.29 -5.87
C ALA A 119 -9.17 8.85 -5.73
N GLN A 120 -8.28 8.09 -5.09
CA GLN A 120 -6.83 8.28 -5.17
C GLN A 120 -6.30 7.45 -6.34
N LEU A 121 -5.71 8.11 -7.33
CA LEU A 121 -5.14 7.52 -8.53
C LEU A 121 -3.63 7.43 -8.36
N TYR A 122 -3.08 6.21 -8.22
CA TYR A 122 -1.65 5.99 -8.01
C TYR A 122 -0.93 5.84 -9.35
N LEU A 123 -0.12 6.82 -9.69
CA LEU A 123 0.61 6.86 -10.96
C LEU A 123 2.09 6.52 -10.78
N ASP A 124 2.63 5.79 -11.74
CA ASP A 124 4.06 5.63 -11.89
C ASP A 124 4.68 6.90 -12.48
N LYS A 125 5.48 7.64 -11.71
CA LYS A 125 6.11 8.89 -12.13
C LYS A 125 7.05 8.75 -13.32
N PHE A 126 7.57 7.54 -13.55
CA PHE A 126 8.52 7.28 -14.64
C PHE A 126 7.80 7.06 -15.98
N THR A 127 6.61 6.47 -15.96
CA THR A 127 5.85 6.12 -17.17
C THR A 127 4.63 7.02 -17.38
N GLY A 128 4.17 7.71 -16.34
CA GLY A 128 2.92 8.47 -16.29
C GLY A 128 1.66 7.60 -16.34
N GLU A 129 1.77 6.31 -16.02
CA GLU A 129 0.66 5.36 -16.09
C GLU A 129 -0.04 5.16 -14.75
N LEU A 130 -1.37 5.07 -14.77
CA LEU A 130 -2.17 4.69 -13.61
C LEU A 130 -1.95 3.22 -13.26
N MET A 131 -1.26 2.95 -12.14
CA MET A 131 -0.90 1.60 -11.72
C MET A 131 -1.95 0.95 -10.83
N SER A 132 -2.54 1.75 -9.93
CA SER A 132 -3.56 1.30 -8.99
C SER A 132 -4.50 2.45 -8.62
N ILE A 133 -5.61 2.11 -7.96
CA ILE A 133 -6.60 3.09 -7.50
C ILE A 133 -7.08 2.74 -6.10
N ARG A 134 -7.37 3.75 -5.29
CA ARG A 134 -8.14 3.60 -4.06
C ARG A 134 -9.40 4.45 -4.12
N PHE A 135 -10.56 3.86 -3.85
CA PHE A 135 -11.81 4.58 -3.64
C PHE A 135 -12.08 4.73 -2.14
N LEU A 136 -12.57 5.88 -1.72
CA LEU A 136 -12.77 6.25 -0.31
C LEU A 136 -14.11 6.98 -0.15
N ASP A 137 -14.82 6.71 0.94
CA ASP A 137 -15.82 7.67 1.42
C ASP A 137 -15.18 8.89 2.10
N SER A 138 -15.98 9.93 2.34
CA SER A 138 -15.52 11.18 2.97
C SER A 138 -14.90 10.96 4.34
N ALA A 139 -15.54 10.14 5.18
CA ALA A 139 -15.10 9.89 6.55
C ALA A 139 -13.73 9.20 6.59
N THR A 140 -13.52 8.23 5.70
CA THR A 140 -12.25 7.50 5.59
C THR A 140 -11.16 8.40 5.03
N LEU A 141 -11.45 9.24 4.02
CA LEU A 141 -10.48 10.20 3.51
C LEU A 141 -10.02 11.19 4.60
N ILE A 142 -10.94 11.72 5.41
CA ILE A 142 -10.64 12.59 6.56
C ILE A 142 -9.79 11.83 7.60
N LYS A 143 -10.19 10.61 7.95
CA LYS A 143 -9.52 9.77 8.96
C LYS A 143 -8.11 9.35 8.54
N MET A 144 -7.91 9.02 7.26
CA MET A 144 -6.60 8.63 6.72
C MET A 144 -5.66 9.81 6.54
N HIS A 145 -6.21 10.99 6.26
CA HIS A 145 -5.47 12.24 6.06
C HIS A 145 -4.23 12.08 5.14
N PRO A 146 -4.37 11.59 3.90
CA PRO A 146 -3.22 11.18 3.08
C PRO A 146 -2.43 12.34 2.44
N TYR A 147 -2.95 13.57 2.47
CA TYR A 147 -2.35 14.79 1.89
C TYR A 147 -2.22 15.88 2.95
N GLU A 148 -1.52 16.97 2.65
CA GLU A 148 -1.59 18.16 3.50
C GLU A 148 -3.06 18.61 3.65
N MET A 149 -3.47 18.97 4.87
CA MET A 149 -4.87 19.32 5.13
C MET A 149 -4.96 20.47 6.11
N MET A 150 -5.78 21.45 5.75
CA MET A 150 -6.29 22.46 6.67
C MET A 150 -7.71 22.10 7.09
N TYR A 151 -8.07 22.36 8.33
CA TYR A 151 -9.43 22.08 8.82
C TYR A 151 -10.01 23.21 9.66
N ARG A 152 -11.34 23.30 9.64
CA ARG A 152 -12.16 24.11 10.55
C ARG A 152 -13.19 23.20 11.19
N GLY A 153 -13.01 22.91 12.47
CA GLY A 153 -13.86 21.97 13.22
C GLY A 153 -13.01 21.05 14.09
N GLU A 154 -13.56 19.89 14.40
CA GLU A 154 -12.86 18.83 15.15
C GLU A 154 -12.15 17.88 14.19
N LEU A 155 -10.92 17.48 14.48
CA LEU A 155 -10.24 16.43 13.74
C LEU A 155 -10.34 15.12 14.52
N ALA A 156 -10.64 14.02 13.83
CA ALA A 156 -10.60 12.69 14.45
C ALA A 156 -9.21 12.46 15.08
N GLU A 157 -9.18 11.93 16.31
CA GLU A 157 -7.92 11.56 16.94
C GLU A 157 -7.22 10.48 16.11
N GLU A 158 -5.89 10.60 15.96
CA GLU A 158 -5.11 9.55 15.30
C GLU A 158 -5.35 8.21 16.03
N PRO A 159 -5.55 7.10 15.30
CA PRO A 159 -5.70 5.79 15.92
C PRO A 159 -4.55 5.52 16.90
N GLN A 160 -4.90 5.08 18.10
CA GLN A 160 -3.95 4.64 19.12
C GLN A 160 -4.13 3.14 19.41
N PRO A 161 -3.73 2.24 18.49
CA PRO A 161 -3.80 0.81 18.75
C PRO A 161 -2.91 0.44 19.95
N THR A 162 -3.38 -0.52 20.74
CA THR A 162 -2.56 -1.21 21.73
C THR A 162 -1.43 -1.99 21.06
N ASP A 163 -0.38 -2.37 21.79
CA ASP A 163 0.73 -3.15 21.22
C ASP A 163 0.27 -4.46 20.57
N ASN A 164 -0.78 -5.09 21.12
CA ASN A 164 -1.36 -6.31 20.55
C ASN A 164 -2.15 -6.04 19.25
N GLU A 165 -2.80 -4.89 19.13
CA GLU A 165 -3.45 -4.49 17.88
C GLU A 165 -2.42 -4.12 16.83
N TRP A 166 -1.37 -3.36 17.21
CA TRP A 166 -0.23 -3.09 16.35
C TRP A 166 0.40 -4.36 15.81
N SER A 167 0.67 -5.35 16.65
CA SER A 167 1.24 -6.62 16.19
C SER A 167 0.38 -7.30 15.10
N LYS A 168 -0.95 -7.19 15.15
CA LYS A 168 -1.81 -7.76 14.11
C LYS A 168 -1.84 -6.90 12.84
N ILE A 169 -1.85 -5.57 13.00
CA ILE A 169 -1.79 -4.62 11.88
C ILE A 169 -0.45 -4.76 11.15
N ASP A 170 0.65 -4.98 11.87
CA ASP A 170 1.99 -5.18 11.34
C ASP A 170 2.02 -6.46 10.48
N THR A 171 1.57 -7.60 11.01
CA THR A 171 1.48 -8.86 10.26
C THR A 171 0.57 -8.75 9.03
N ALA A 172 -0.57 -8.06 9.15
CA ALA A 172 -1.44 -7.79 8.01
C ALA A 172 -0.72 -6.96 6.93
N SER A 173 -0.02 -5.90 7.34
CA SER A 173 0.70 -5.01 6.43
C SER A 173 1.84 -5.74 5.70
N GLU A 174 2.55 -6.66 6.36
CA GLU A 174 3.57 -7.50 5.73
C GLU A 174 3.01 -8.30 4.56
N GLN A 175 1.89 -9.00 4.79
CA GLN A 175 1.27 -9.83 3.78
C GLN A 175 0.69 -8.99 2.63
N GLN A 176 0.07 -7.85 2.94
CA GLN A 176 -0.41 -6.91 1.92
C GLN A 176 0.73 -6.38 1.05
N ILE A 177 1.86 -5.99 1.65
CA ILE A 177 3.05 -5.54 0.91
C ILE A 177 3.56 -6.66 0.00
N PHE A 178 3.64 -7.90 0.49
CA PHE A 178 4.07 -9.04 -0.31
C PHE A 178 3.16 -9.27 -1.51
N ASP A 179 1.85 -9.33 -1.29
CA ASP A 179 0.86 -9.58 -2.35
C ASP A 179 0.90 -8.46 -3.41
N ILE A 180 0.88 -7.19 -2.98
CA ILE A 180 0.92 -6.02 -3.88
C ILE A 180 2.24 -5.99 -4.66
N THR A 181 3.37 -6.33 -4.01
CA THR A 181 4.68 -6.38 -4.67
C THR A 181 4.70 -7.40 -5.79
N ASN A 182 4.15 -8.60 -5.59
CA ASN A 182 4.12 -9.63 -6.63
C ASN A 182 3.19 -9.26 -7.78
N VAL A 183 2.03 -8.63 -7.53
CA VAL A 183 1.20 -8.09 -8.61
C VAL A 183 1.93 -7.00 -9.39
N MET A 184 2.65 -6.12 -8.69
CA MET A 184 3.44 -5.07 -9.31
C MET A 184 4.58 -5.63 -10.16
N ARG A 185 5.34 -6.61 -9.66
CA ARG A 185 6.38 -7.32 -10.41
C ARG A 185 5.81 -7.95 -11.68
N ALA A 186 4.65 -8.59 -11.59
CA ALA A 186 3.97 -9.17 -12.74
C ALA A 186 3.54 -8.12 -13.79
N GLN A 187 3.18 -6.90 -13.39
CA GLN A 187 2.87 -5.80 -14.32
C GLN A 187 4.11 -5.31 -15.09
N PHE A 188 5.30 -5.43 -14.50
CA PHE A 188 6.57 -5.04 -15.10
C PHE A 188 7.38 -6.20 -15.69
N GLU A 189 6.75 -7.37 -15.88
CA GLU A 189 7.40 -8.57 -16.43
C GLU A 189 8.65 -9.01 -15.63
N ALA A 190 8.61 -8.81 -14.31
CA ALA A 190 9.52 -9.40 -13.35
C ALA A 190 8.89 -10.67 -12.76
N ASP A 191 9.73 -11.66 -12.45
CA ASP A 191 9.27 -12.94 -11.90
C ASP A 191 8.74 -12.78 -10.47
N GLU A 192 7.76 -13.61 -10.10
CA GLU A 192 7.20 -13.64 -8.74
C GLU A 192 8.27 -14.07 -7.74
N VAL A 193 8.30 -13.42 -6.58
CA VAL A 193 9.17 -13.80 -5.46
C VAL A 193 8.39 -14.63 -4.44
N GLU A 194 9.05 -15.63 -3.86
CA GLU A 194 8.47 -16.47 -2.82
C GLU A 194 8.61 -15.83 -1.43
N TRP A 195 7.63 -16.04 -0.56
CA TRP A 195 7.74 -15.58 0.83
C TRP A 195 8.83 -16.34 1.56
N ASN A 196 9.75 -15.62 2.19
CA ASN A 196 10.84 -16.19 2.97
C ASN A 196 10.76 -15.72 4.42
N GLU A 197 10.32 -16.62 5.31
CA GLU A 197 10.06 -16.29 6.72
C GLU A 197 11.33 -15.85 7.47
N GLU A 198 12.47 -16.52 7.26
CA GLU A 198 13.74 -16.15 7.91
C GLU A 198 14.18 -14.74 7.49
N THR A 199 14.02 -14.41 6.21
CA THR A 199 14.29 -13.07 5.69
C THR A 199 13.29 -12.04 6.23
N ALA A 200 12.02 -12.42 6.44
CA ALA A 200 11.00 -11.58 7.04
C ALA A 200 11.31 -11.28 8.51
N GLU A 201 11.79 -12.26 9.28
CA GLU A 201 12.25 -12.06 10.66
C GLU A 201 13.38 -11.01 10.74
N VAL A 202 14.33 -11.05 9.80
CA VAL A 202 15.39 -10.02 9.69
C VAL A 202 14.80 -8.65 9.37
N ALA A 203 13.87 -8.57 8.41
CA ALA A 203 13.20 -7.33 8.03
C ALA A 203 12.42 -6.73 9.22
N ARG A 204 11.67 -7.55 9.97
CA ARG A 204 10.92 -7.15 11.17
C ARG A 204 11.84 -6.60 12.24
N GLY A 205 12.95 -7.30 12.48
CA GLY A 205 13.98 -6.85 13.40
C GLY A 205 14.51 -5.46 13.05
N HIS A 206 14.76 -5.20 11.76
CA HIS A 206 15.24 -3.90 11.30
C HIS A 206 14.19 -2.80 11.44
N SER A 207 12.94 -3.04 11.03
CA SER A 207 11.84 -2.07 11.22
C SER A 207 11.64 -1.70 12.69
N LYS A 208 11.68 -2.72 13.57
CA LYS A 208 11.57 -2.52 15.01
C LYS A 208 12.75 -1.74 15.57
N GLU A 209 13.97 -2.03 15.14
CA GLU A 209 15.16 -1.32 15.61
C GLU A 209 15.13 0.15 15.20
N MET A 210 14.78 0.44 13.93
CA MET A 210 14.61 1.81 13.43
C MET A 210 13.61 2.60 14.28
N TYR A 211 12.48 1.98 14.62
CA TYR A 211 11.49 2.58 15.53
C TYR A 211 12.04 2.81 16.94
N GLU A 212 12.62 1.79 17.58
CA GLU A 212 13.03 1.84 18.99
C GLU A 212 14.24 2.76 19.24
N LYS A 213 15.10 2.92 18.23
CA LYS A 213 16.32 3.74 18.32
C LYS A 213 16.21 5.10 17.61
N ASP A 214 15.05 5.44 17.05
CA ASP A 214 14.77 6.72 16.40
C ASP A 214 15.79 7.04 15.28
N TYR A 215 15.98 6.09 14.36
CA TYR A 215 16.81 6.28 13.17
C TYR A 215 16.14 5.68 11.93
N PHE A 216 16.57 6.14 10.75
CA PHE A 216 16.10 5.60 9.48
C PHE A 216 17.27 5.46 8.52
N SER A 217 17.75 4.22 8.34
CA SER A 217 18.96 3.90 7.57
C SER A 217 18.97 2.41 7.17
N HIS A 218 19.60 2.11 6.04
CA HIS A 218 19.90 0.73 5.65
C HIS A 218 20.93 0.07 6.59
N ASP A 219 21.85 0.86 7.15
CA ASP A 219 22.85 0.37 8.09
C ASP A 219 22.35 0.51 9.52
N SER A 220 22.28 -0.63 10.21
CA SER A 220 21.99 -0.69 11.64
C SER A 220 23.23 -0.31 12.45
N PRO A 221 23.11 0.58 13.46
CA PRO A 221 24.21 0.92 14.36
C PRO A 221 24.60 -0.24 15.29
N VAL A 222 23.79 -1.31 15.36
CA VAL A 222 24.04 -2.49 16.21
C VAL A 222 24.40 -3.72 15.38
N PHE A 223 23.65 -3.97 14.31
CA PHE A 223 23.73 -5.22 13.53
C PHE A 223 24.39 -5.04 12.16
N GLY A 224 24.80 -3.83 11.81
CA GLY A 224 25.52 -3.55 10.56
C GLY A 224 24.60 -3.48 9.33
N SER A 225 25.17 -3.83 8.18
CA SER A 225 24.50 -3.79 6.87
C SER A 225 23.41 -4.87 6.72
N LEU A 226 22.63 -4.82 5.64
CA LEU A 226 21.69 -5.89 5.27
C LEU A 226 22.38 -7.27 5.24
N THR A 227 23.57 -7.33 4.64
CA THR A 227 24.36 -8.57 4.56
C THR A 227 24.69 -9.09 5.95
N ASP A 228 25.18 -8.22 6.85
CA ASP A 228 25.51 -8.62 8.23
C ASP A 228 24.26 -9.14 8.97
N ARG A 229 23.10 -8.49 8.77
CA ARG A 229 21.83 -8.91 9.38
C ARG A 229 21.37 -10.27 8.86
N LEU A 230 21.41 -10.51 7.55
CA LEU A 230 21.03 -11.80 6.96
C LEU A 230 22.00 -12.93 7.36
N GLU A 231 23.31 -12.69 7.30
CA GLU A 231 24.34 -13.66 7.69
C GLU A 231 24.25 -14.03 9.17
N SER A 232 23.84 -13.08 10.04
CA SER A 232 23.64 -13.36 11.47
C SER A 232 22.53 -14.38 11.76
N GLN A 233 21.61 -14.58 10.81
CA GLN A 233 20.56 -15.61 10.85
C GLN A 233 20.92 -16.85 10.02
N GLU A 234 22.18 -16.98 9.59
CA GLU A 234 22.68 -18.09 8.76
C GLU A 234 21.97 -18.20 7.38
N ILE A 235 21.31 -17.12 6.92
CA ILE A 235 20.62 -17.07 5.63
C ILE A 235 21.66 -17.00 4.51
N THR A 236 21.61 -17.96 3.60
CA THR A 236 22.57 -18.07 2.48
C THR A 236 21.96 -17.53 1.18
N PHE A 237 22.60 -16.56 0.55
CA PHE A 237 22.11 -15.87 -0.65
C PHE A 237 23.26 -15.46 -1.60
N LYS A 238 22.96 -15.34 -2.89
CA LYS A 238 23.91 -14.87 -3.92
C LYS A 238 23.96 -13.33 -3.99
N SER A 239 22.80 -12.70 -3.90
CA SER A 239 22.63 -11.25 -3.85
C SER A 239 21.42 -10.90 -2.98
N ALA A 240 21.40 -9.67 -2.44
CA ALA A 240 20.32 -9.17 -1.61
C ALA A 240 20.08 -7.69 -1.86
N GLY A 241 18.84 -7.23 -1.65
CA GLY A 241 18.44 -5.83 -1.76
C GLY A 241 17.42 -5.46 -0.71
N GLU A 242 17.44 -4.22 -0.24
CA GLU A 242 16.52 -3.73 0.78
C GLU A 242 15.80 -2.46 0.35
N ASN A 243 14.49 -2.43 0.54
CA ASN A 243 13.69 -1.20 0.55
C ASN A 243 13.23 -0.91 1.98
N ILE A 244 13.40 0.32 2.44
CA ILE A 244 12.85 0.79 3.72
C ILE A 244 11.91 1.97 3.49
N ALA A 245 10.86 2.05 4.29
CA ALA A 245 9.91 3.15 4.30
C ALA A 245 9.47 3.43 5.74
N SER A 246 9.08 4.67 6.02
CA SER A 246 8.50 5.01 7.32
C SER A 246 7.38 6.04 7.17
N GLN A 247 6.48 6.08 8.16
CA GLN A 247 5.41 7.05 8.32
C GLN A 247 4.33 7.06 7.22
N TYR A 248 4.34 6.12 6.29
CA TYR A 248 3.23 5.88 5.35
C TYR A 248 1.97 5.43 6.10
N THR A 249 0.82 5.82 5.56
CA THR A 249 -0.51 5.55 6.14
C THR A 249 -0.85 4.07 6.18
N ASP A 250 -0.44 3.31 5.16
CA ASP A 250 -0.64 1.85 5.08
C ASP A 250 0.27 1.19 4.01
N ALA A 251 0.12 -0.13 3.85
CA ALA A 251 0.89 -0.97 2.93
C ALA A 251 0.84 -0.51 1.46
N PRO A 252 -0.34 -0.27 0.83
CA PRO A 252 -0.39 0.23 -0.55
C PRO A 252 0.40 1.53 -0.76
N GLU A 253 0.40 2.43 0.22
CA GLU A 253 1.10 3.72 0.14
C GLU A 253 2.62 3.54 0.25
N ALA A 254 3.09 2.63 1.12
CA ALA A 254 4.52 2.29 1.19
C ALA A 254 5.03 1.67 -0.12
N VAL A 255 4.28 0.72 -0.71
CA VAL A 255 4.65 0.10 -1.99
C VAL A 255 4.65 1.10 -3.13
N HIS A 256 3.66 2.00 -3.18
CA HIS A 256 3.62 3.09 -4.15
C HIS A 256 4.82 4.04 -4.00
N GLY A 257 5.21 4.36 -2.77
CA GLY A 257 6.39 5.17 -2.46
C GLY A 257 7.69 4.53 -2.95
N TRP A 258 7.85 3.21 -2.76
CA TRP A 258 9.00 2.48 -3.30
C TRP A 258 9.02 2.46 -4.83
N LEU A 259 7.88 2.20 -5.48
CA LEU A 259 7.78 2.21 -6.95
C LEU A 259 8.20 3.55 -7.55
N ASN A 260 7.89 4.64 -6.84
CA ASN A 260 8.19 6.02 -7.24
C ASN A 260 9.53 6.54 -6.71
N SER A 261 10.42 5.70 -6.20
CA SER A 261 11.81 6.05 -5.90
C SER A 261 12.74 5.28 -6.83
N GLU A 262 13.66 5.95 -7.53
CA GLU A 262 14.50 5.28 -8.54
C GLU A 262 15.35 4.15 -7.94
N GLY A 263 15.90 4.37 -6.75
CA GLY A 263 16.68 3.35 -6.03
C GLY A 263 15.82 2.17 -5.59
N HIS A 264 14.69 2.45 -4.94
CA HIS A 264 13.80 1.40 -4.43
C HIS A 264 13.13 0.61 -5.55
N ARG A 265 12.75 1.30 -6.64
CA ARG A 265 12.17 0.69 -7.83
C ARG A 265 13.11 -0.33 -8.46
N LYS A 266 14.41 -0.02 -8.55
CA LYS A 266 15.41 -0.95 -9.10
C LYS A 266 15.42 -2.26 -8.32
N ILE A 267 15.37 -2.19 -6.98
CA ILE A 267 15.31 -3.36 -6.11
C ILE A 267 13.98 -4.10 -6.27
N LEU A 268 12.85 -3.38 -6.23
CA LEU A 268 11.50 -3.94 -6.33
C LEU A 268 11.29 -4.73 -7.63
N LEU A 269 11.92 -4.29 -8.73
CA LEU A 269 11.78 -4.86 -10.08
C LEU A 269 12.99 -5.66 -10.55
N GLU A 270 13.98 -5.93 -9.68
CA GLU A 270 15.14 -6.74 -10.03
C GLU A 270 14.71 -8.19 -10.31
N LYS A 271 15.16 -8.73 -11.44
CA LYS A 271 14.71 -10.02 -11.98
C LYS A 271 15.41 -11.21 -11.35
N ASP A 272 16.61 -11.00 -10.82
CA ASP A 272 17.39 -12.08 -10.22
C ASP A 272 16.91 -12.47 -8.82
N PHE A 273 16.10 -11.64 -8.14
CA PHE A 273 15.55 -11.99 -6.83
C PHE A 273 14.49 -13.08 -6.93
N THR A 274 14.60 -14.07 -6.03
CA THR A 274 13.72 -15.25 -5.97
C THR A 274 12.81 -15.23 -4.75
N ASP A 275 13.20 -14.50 -3.71
CA ASP A 275 12.54 -14.52 -2.41
C ASP A 275 12.39 -13.10 -1.85
N LEU A 276 11.37 -12.91 -1.04
CA LEU A 276 11.09 -11.68 -0.33
C LEU A 276 10.67 -11.99 1.11
N GLY A 277 11.34 -11.35 2.07
CA GLY A 277 10.86 -11.19 3.43
C GLY A 277 10.40 -9.76 3.65
N VAL A 278 9.18 -9.58 4.15
CA VAL A 278 8.66 -8.26 4.54
C VAL A 278 8.58 -8.20 6.05
N GLY A 279 9.03 -7.08 6.61
CA GLY A 279 8.88 -6.79 8.02
C GLY A 279 8.24 -5.44 8.24
N VAL A 280 7.28 -5.39 9.16
CA VAL A 280 6.64 -4.15 9.57
C VAL A 280 6.68 -4.04 11.09
N TYR A 281 6.94 -2.82 11.57
CA TYR A 281 6.78 -2.49 12.97
C TYR A 281 6.17 -1.09 13.10
N LYS A 282 4.89 -1.04 13.46
CA LYS A 282 4.09 0.18 13.47
C LYS A 282 4.06 0.85 12.09
N ARG A 283 4.73 1.99 11.93
CA ARG A 283 4.84 2.71 10.66
C ARG A 283 6.24 2.63 10.06
N TYR A 284 7.01 1.59 10.36
CA TYR A 284 8.28 1.28 9.73
C TYR A 284 8.12 0.01 8.91
N TYR A 285 8.52 0.05 7.64
CA TYR A 285 8.32 -1.01 6.66
C TYR A 285 9.66 -1.35 6.01
N THR A 286 9.97 -2.64 5.90
CA THR A 286 11.20 -3.15 5.29
C THR A 286 10.86 -4.29 4.32
N GLN A 287 11.36 -4.23 3.09
CA GLN A 287 11.41 -5.36 2.16
C GLN A 287 12.85 -5.81 2.01
N ASN A 288 13.14 -7.07 2.32
CA ASN A 288 14.42 -7.70 2.06
C ASN A 288 14.24 -8.74 0.96
N PHE A 289 14.81 -8.47 -0.20
CA PHE A 289 14.86 -9.39 -1.32
C PHE A 289 16.16 -10.17 -1.29
N ILE A 290 16.10 -11.46 -1.63
CA ILE A 290 17.29 -12.29 -1.82
C ILE A 290 17.20 -13.09 -3.12
N GLU A 291 18.35 -13.35 -3.73
CA GLU A 291 18.54 -14.37 -4.76
C GLU A 291 19.12 -15.61 -4.07
N LYS A 292 18.36 -16.71 -4.01
CA LYS A 292 18.86 -17.98 -3.48
C LYS A 292 19.88 -18.62 -4.43
N PHE A 293 20.81 -19.39 -3.88
CA PHE A 293 21.60 -20.30 -4.69
C PHE A 293 20.68 -21.39 -5.24
N MET A 294 20.56 -21.46 -6.56
CA MET A 294 19.91 -22.59 -7.21
C MET A 294 20.76 -23.84 -6.94
N ILE A 295 20.22 -24.78 -6.17
CA ILE A 295 20.78 -26.14 -6.14
C ILE A 295 20.29 -26.80 -7.42
N GLU A 296 21.17 -26.98 -8.40
CA GLU A 296 20.89 -27.90 -9.51
C GLU A 296 20.74 -29.31 -8.92
N GLU A 297 19.52 -29.86 -8.93
CA GLU A 297 19.26 -31.29 -8.68
C GLU A 297 19.69 -32.18 -9.86
#